data_AF-A0A9E0XCT6-F1
#
_entry.id   AF-A0A9E0XCT6-F1
#
_cell.length_a   1.000
_cell.length_b   1.000
_cell.length_c   1.000
_cell.angle_alpha   90.00
_cell.angle_beta   90.00
_cell.angle_gamma   90.00
#
_symmetry.space_group_name_H-M   'P 1'
#
loop_
_entity.id
_entity.type
_entity.pdbx_description
1 polymer ?
#
loop_
_entity_poly.entity_id
_entity_poly.type
_entity_poly.pdbx_seq_one_letter_code
_entity_poly.pdbx_strand_id
1 'polypeptide(L)'
;MRHNVRRVCGLAVCALLLGLSPLRAEGDEAGVRRHLDLLRGIQMTHDKAELQRLNTRMDEAWSFFDSHKATALPLIEQELRTATEAKSPDQFFLMDVGFWLVKTEPAHASTSVAALERIDPSAEMVRAFWQELFHFVMKLGASGQETERYLAQVDRIYLPNKTEINFFAAPHLVNFTPDDLLSLTYGVAGESAGEHLCALAAKPGPDQVRIARLLTVACTEQQAEKIAAILQATRDDDVAEATVTALMLIGGPSGRGAVLAYDASTASPRLRDYLKSIRGSVKKVDVAYFDRELKSIHRPKKMSDREVQQALDLMEKTNGADDSTPPIDVFRSKLDPFKVLAQLKRIRAAAFRRKNNHVFEDLPVNNLLINAFQYKCAAVKVK
;
A
#
# COMPACT_ATOMS: atom_id res chain seq x y z
N MET A 1 -55.28 18.11 -14.03
CA MET A 1 -56.36 18.52 -13.10
C MET A 1 -56.48 17.48 -12.01
N ARG A 2 -56.45 17.94 -10.75
CA ARG A 2 -56.55 17.11 -9.54
C ARG A 2 -58.00 16.66 -9.30
N HIS A 3 -58.08 15.51 -8.63
CA HIS A 3 -59.11 15.01 -7.71
C HIS A 3 -59.91 13.80 -8.22
N ASN A 4 -59.66 12.66 -7.58
CA ASN A 4 -60.74 12.10 -6.77
C ASN A 4 -60.21 11.34 -5.55
N VAL A 5 -60.84 11.70 -4.43
CA VAL A 5 -60.75 11.16 -3.09
C VAL A 5 -61.61 9.90 -3.02
N ARG A 6 -61.19 8.87 -2.29
CA ARG A 6 -62.07 8.15 -1.36
C ARG A 6 -61.27 7.32 -0.35
N ARG A 7 -61.43 7.71 0.92
CA ARG A 7 -61.15 6.91 2.10
C ARG A 7 -62.24 5.84 2.24
N VAL A 8 -61.88 4.63 2.62
CA VAL A 8 -62.75 3.74 3.40
C VAL A 8 -61.90 3.13 4.51
N CYS A 9 -62.37 3.29 5.74
CA CYS A 9 -61.82 2.72 6.95
C CYS A 9 -62.10 1.22 7.04
N GLY A 10 -61.13 0.50 7.60
CA GLY A 10 -61.36 -0.43 8.71
C GLY A 10 -61.86 -1.83 8.37
N LEU A 11 -60.97 -2.81 8.54
CA LEU A 11 -61.26 -4.02 9.31
C LEU A 11 -59.95 -4.73 9.65
N ALA A 12 -59.66 -4.79 10.95
CA ALA A 12 -58.66 -5.66 11.52
C ALA A 12 -59.19 -7.10 11.49
N VAL A 13 -58.41 -8.03 10.93
CA VAL A 13 -58.59 -9.46 11.16
C VAL A 13 -57.24 -10.08 11.50
N CYS A 14 -57.27 -10.73 12.66
CA CYS A 14 -56.31 -11.59 13.32
C CYS A 14 -55.27 -12.32 12.43
N ALA A 15 -54.01 -12.14 12.84
CA ALA A 15 -53.01 -13.18 13.07
C ALA A 15 -53.28 -14.57 12.45
N LEU A 16 -52.65 -14.82 11.32
CA LEU A 16 -52.01 -16.10 11.01
C LEU A 16 -50.52 -15.80 10.81
N LEU A 17 -49.79 -15.76 11.94
CA LEU A 17 -48.34 -15.90 11.94
C LEU A 17 -48.03 -17.37 11.61
N LEU A 18 -48.18 -17.72 10.33
CA LEU A 18 -47.50 -18.88 9.78
C LEU A 18 -46.02 -18.55 9.75
N GLY A 19 -45.26 -19.26 10.58
CA GLY A 19 -43.81 -19.22 10.58
C GLY A 19 -43.28 -19.55 9.18
N LEU A 20 -42.96 -18.51 8.43
CA LEU A 20 -41.97 -18.57 7.36
C LEU A 20 -40.62 -18.77 8.03
N SER A 21 -40.36 -20.02 8.43
CA SER A 21 -38.99 -20.48 8.57
C SER A 21 -38.29 -20.24 7.23
N PRO A 22 -37.06 -19.70 7.21
CA PRO A 22 -36.34 -19.42 5.98
C PRO A 22 -35.86 -20.76 5.39
N LEU A 23 -36.74 -21.47 4.69
CA LEU A 23 -36.44 -22.66 3.88
C LEU A 23 -35.56 -22.34 2.64
N ARG A 24 -34.89 -21.19 2.65
CA ARG A 24 -33.93 -20.76 1.62
C ARG A 24 -32.48 -20.82 2.12
N ALA A 25 -32.24 -21.01 3.42
CA ALA A 25 -30.89 -21.04 4.00
C ALA A 25 -30.17 -22.39 3.80
N GLU A 26 -30.88 -23.53 3.89
CA GLU A 26 -30.24 -24.86 3.77
C GLU A 26 -29.67 -25.16 2.36
N GLY A 27 -30.24 -24.58 1.31
CA GLY A 27 -29.72 -24.69 -0.06
C GLY A 27 -28.44 -23.85 -0.27
N ASP A 28 -28.36 -22.69 0.37
CA ASP A 28 -27.28 -21.74 0.21
C ASP A 28 -26.05 -22.15 1.03
N GLU A 29 -26.21 -22.59 2.29
CA GLU A 29 -25.08 -23.04 3.13
C GLU A 29 -24.40 -24.31 2.59
N ALA A 30 -25.18 -25.32 2.21
CA ALA A 30 -24.64 -26.54 1.60
C ALA A 30 -23.95 -26.23 0.26
N GLY A 31 -24.47 -25.24 -0.49
CA GLY A 31 -23.84 -24.70 -1.68
C GLY A 31 -22.49 -24.07 -1.38
N VAL A 32 -22.39 -23.20 -0.38
CA VAL A 32 -21.14 -22.56 0.04
C VAL A 32 -20.10 -23.62 0.43
N ARG A 33 -20.47 -24.59 1.29
CA ARG A 33 -19.55 -25.64 1.75
C ARG A 33 -19.02 -26.47 0.59
N ARG A 34 -19.89 -26.86 -0.35
CA ARG A 34 -19.49 -27.58 -1.55
C ARG A 34 -18.45 -26.81 -2.37
N HIS A 35 -18.65 -25.51 -2.59
CA HIS A 35 -17.69 -24.70 -3.35
C HIS A 35 -16.40 -24.45 -2.56
N LEU A 36 -16.44 -24.42 -1.23
CA LEU A 36 -15.23 -24.36 -0.40
C LEU A 36 -14.40 -25.63 -0.52
N ASP A 37 -15.04 -26.80 -0.58
CA ASP A 37 -14.34 -28.07 -0.79
C ASP A 37 -13.63 -28.13 -2.15
N LEU A 38 -14.16 -27.43 -3.18
CA LEU A 38 -13.50 -27.31 -4.49
C LEU A 38 -12.18 -26.51 -4.43
N LEU A 39 -11.97 -25.70 -3.40
CA LEU A 39 -10.74 -24.91 -3.25
C LEU A 39 -9.68 -25.62 -2.41
N ARG A 40 -10.04 -26.73 -1.75
CA ARG A 40 -9.11 -27.53 -0.94
C ARG A 40 -8.32 -28.49 -1.82
N GLY A 41 -7.09 -28.78 -1.39
CA GLY A 41 -6.23 -29.79 -1.99
C GLY A 41 -5.81 -29.49 -3.43
N ILE A 42 -5.83 -28.22 -3.83
CA ILE A 42 -5.26 -27.80 -5.11
C ILE A 42 -3.77 -28.13 -5.09
N GLN A 43 -3.30 -28.80 -6.14
CA GLN A 43 -1.90 -29.16 -6.34
C GLN A 43 -1.37 -28.48 -7.60
N MET A 44 -0.07 -28.21 -7.60
CA MET A 44 0.60 -27.70 -8.79
C MET A 44 0.59 -28.78 -9.88
N THR A 45 0.21 -28.37 -11.08
CA THR A 45 0.25 -29.23 -12.27
C THR A 45 0.86 -28.46 -13.44
N HIS A 46 1.59 -29.18 -14.28
CA HIS A 46 2.14 -28.66 -15.54
C HIS A 46 1.26 -29.00 -16.74
N ASP A 47 0.19 -29.79 -16.55
CA ASP A 47 -0.77 -30.09 -17.60
C ASP A 47 -1.70 -28.90 -17.82
N LYS A 48 -1.65 -28.34 -19.04
CA LYS A 48 -2.50 -27.22 -19.46
C LYS A 48 -3.99 -27.53 -19.33
N ALA A 49 -4.41 -28.76 -19.63
CA ALA A 49 -5.82 -29.15 -19.53
C ALA A 49 -6.27 -29.22 -18.07
N GLU A 50 -5.41 -29.70 -17.18
CA GLU A 50 -5.67 -29.72 -15.74
C GLU A 50 -5.69 -28.31 -15.16
N LEU A 51 -4.74 -27.44 -15.52
CA LEU A 51 -4.75 -26.02 -15.15
C LEU A 51 -6.04 -25.32 -15.58
N GLN A 52 -6.51 -25.57 -16.81
CA GLN A 52 -7.76 -24.96 -17.27
C GLN A 52 -8.97 -25.43 -16.46
N ARG A 53 -9.03 -26.73 -16.11
CA ARG A 53 -10.09 -27.26 -15.24
C ARG A 53 -10.03 -26.66 -13.83
N LEU A 54 -8.83 -26.51 -13.27
CA LEU A 54 -8.63 -25.87 -11.97
C LEU A 54 -9.11 -24.41 -11.98
N ASN A 55 -8.74 -23.64 -13.01
CA ASN A 55 -9.17 -22.25 -13.16
C ASN A 55 -10.70 -22.15 -13.28
N THR A 56 -11.34 -22.97 -14.11
CA THR A 56 -12.81 -22.99 -14.22
C THR A 56 -13.46 -23.33 -12.87
N ARG A 57 -12.92 -24.31 -12.15
CA ARG A 57 -13.41 -24.70 -10.83
C ARG A 57 -13.31 -23.56 -9.80
N MET A 58 -12.21 -22.83 -9.81
CA MET A 58 -12.01 -21.66 -8.96
C MET A 58 -12.98 -20.52 -9.33
N ASP A 59 -13.10 -20.21 -10.62
CA ASP A 59 -14.00 -19.16 -11.10
C ASP A 59 -15.47 -19.44 -10.72
N GLU A 60 -15.90 -20.70 -10.83
CA GLU A 60 -17.22 -21.15 -10.39
C GLU A 60 -17.42 -20.92 -8.88
N ALA A 61 -16.45 -21.33 -8.05
CA ALA A 61 -16.51 -21.13 -6.60
C ALA A 61 -16.57 -19.64 -6.22
N TRP A 62 -15.68 -18.82 -6.79
CA TRP A 62 -15.61 -17.39 -6.50
C TRP A 62 -16.88 -16.65 -6.96
N SER A 63 -17.37 -16.95 -8.16
CA SER A 63 -18.63 -16.38 -8.65
C SER A 63 -19.83 -16.76 -7.77
N PHE A 64 -19.83 -17.99 -7.23
CA PHE A 64 -20.87 -18.44 -6.32
C PHE A 64 -20.84 -17.65 -5.00
N PHE A 65 -19.66 -17.49 -4.38
CA PHE A 65 -19.53 -16.73 -3.12
C PHE A 65 -19.88 -15.26 -3.28
N ASP A 66 -19.48 -14.63 -4.38
CA ASP A 66 -19.82 -13.23 -4.66
C ASP A 66 -21.35 -13.05 -4.80
N SER A 67 -22.04 -14.03 -5.39
CA SER A 67 -23.50 -14.03 -5.55
C SER A 67 -24.26 -14.33 -4.25
N HIS A 68 -23.63 -15.05 -3.31
CA HIS A 68 -24.24 -15.47 -2.03
C HIS A 68 -23.49 -14.90 -0.82
N LYS A 69 -22.92 -13.69 -0.97
CA LYS A 69 -21.99 -13.09 0.01
C LYS A 69 -22.50 -13.12 1.45
N ALA A 70 -23.78 -12.84 1.69
CA ALA A 70 -24.36 -12.79 3.03
C ALA A 70 -24.27 -14.15 3.77
N THR A 71 -24.46 -15.25 3.05
CA THR A 71 -24.35 -16.62 3.59
C THR A 71 -22.90 -17.11 3.55
N ALA A 72 -22.16 -16.78 2.48
CA ALA A 72 -20.80 -17.25 2.27
C ALA A 72 -19.81 -16.69 3.30
N LEU A 73 -19.89 -15.40 3.59
CA LEU A 73 -18.91 -14.69 4.41
C LEU A 73 -18.71 -15.27 5.83
N PRO A 74 -19.76 -15.51 6.66
CA PRO A 74 -19.54 -16.09 7.99
C PRO A 74 -19.02 -17.54 7.94
N LEU A 75 -19.42 -18.32 6.94
CA LEU A 75 -18.93 -19.70 6.75
C LEU A 75 -17.46 -19.71 6.31
N ILE A 76 -17.10 -18.86 5.35
CA ILE A 76 -15.74 -18.70 4.87
C ILE A 76 -14.81 -18.26 5.99
N GLU A 77 -15.23 -17.31 6.82
CA GLU A 77 -14.46 -16.88 7.98
C GLU A 77 -14.20 -18.04 8.95
N GLN A 78 -15.23 -18.82 9.28
CA GLN A 78 -15.10 -19.98 10.18
C GLN A 78 -14.15 -21.05 9.61
N GLU A 79 -14.28 -21.35 8.33
CA GLU A 79 -13.46 -22.36 7.64
C GLU A 79 -12.00 -21.89 7.53
N LEU A 80 -11.76 -20.60 7.29
CA LEU A 80 -10.42 -20.03 7.30
C LEU A 80 -9.78 -20.11 8.70
N ARG A 81 -10.51 -19.77 9.77
CA ARG A 81 -10.02 -19.95 11.15
C ARG A 81 -9.63 -21.39 11.43
N THR A 82 -10.48 -22.33 11.05
CA THR A 82 -10.21 -23.77 11.19
C THR A 82 -8.95 -24.18 10.41
N ALA A 83 -8.77 -23.66 9.19
CA ALA A 83 -7.59 -23.92 8.39
C ALA A 83 -6.31 -23.35 9.02
N THR A 84 -6.37 -22.19 9.68
CA THR A 84 -5.19 -21.60 10.36
C THR A 84 -4.68 -22.42 11.54
N GLU A 85 -5.59 -23.14 12.22
CA GLU A 85 -5.28 -23.99 13.37
C GLU A 85 -4.77 -25.39 12.95
N ALA A 86 -4.88 -25.75 11.66
CA ALA A 86 -4.43 -27.03 11.17
C ALA A 86 -2.90 -27.21 11.35
N LYS A 87 -2.49 -28.43 11.69
CA LYS A 87 -1.07 -28.80 11.84
C LYS A 87 -0.28 -28.61 10.54
N SER A 88 -0.91 -28.96 9.41
CA SER A 88 -0.37 -28.79 8.06
C SER A 88 -1.41 -28.07 7.22
N PRO A 89 -1.45 -26.72 7.26
CA PRO A 89 -2.49 -25.97 6.59
C PRO A 89 -2.31 -26.00 5.07
N ASP A 90 -3.43 -26.05 4.36
CA ASP A 90 -3.49 -25.93 2.91
C ASP A 90 -3.09 -24.51 2.51
N GLN A 91 -1.89 -24.37 1.94
CA GLN A 91 -1.28 -23.08 1.62
C GLN A 91 -2.06 -22.30 0.57
N PHE A 92 -2.62 -22.99 -0.43
CA PHE A 92 -3.43 -22.37 -1.46
C PHE A 92 -4.73 -21.82 -0.85
N PHE A 93 -5.40 -22.66 -0.05
CA PHE A 93 -6.64 -22.28 0.63
C PHE A 93 -6.44 -21.06 1.53
N LEU A 94 -5.38 -21.03 2.36
CA LEU A 94 -5.08 -19.89 3.23
C LEU A 94 -4.92 -18.58 2.44
N MET A 95 -4.23 -18.63 1.30
CA MET A 95 -3.93 -17.45 0.49
C MET A 95 -5.17 -16.93 -0.24
N ASP A 96 -5.89 -17.81 -0.95
CA ASP A 96 -6.98 -17.39 -1.83
C ASP A 96 -8.22 -16.99 -1.01
N VAL A 97 -8.56 -17.79 0.01
CA VAL A 97 -9.66 -17.50 0.93
C VAL A 97 -9.35 -16.29 1.82
N GLY A 98 -8.10 -16.19 2.31
CA GLY A 98 -7.63 -15.04 3.08
C GLY A 98 -7.71 -13.75 2.29
N PHE A 99 -7.34 -13.78 1.01
CA PHE A 99 -7.49 -12.65 0.09
C PHE A 99 -8.95 -12.30 -0.17
N TRP A 100 -9.79 -13.28 -0.50
CA TRP A 100 -11.22 -13.05 -0.76
C TRP A 100 -11.89 -12.37 0.44
N LEU A 101 -11.59 -12.83 1.66
CA LEU A 101 -12.22 -12.30 2.88
C LEU A 101 -11.93 -10.81 3.08
N VAL A 102 -10.65 -10.39 3.04
CA VAL A 102 -10.29 -8.96 3.18
C VAL A 102 -10.64 -8.12 1.95
N LYS A 103 -10.71 -8.75 0.76
CA LYS A 103 -11.19 -8.09 -0.46
C LYS A 103 -12.65 -7.70 -0.34
N THR A 104 -13.44 -8.60 0.21
CA THR A 104 -14.88 -8.54 0.27
C THR A 104 -15.38 -7.67 1.43
N GLU A 105 -14.76 -7.77 2.60
CA GLU A 105 -15.13 -7.00 3.79
C GLU A 105 -13.90 -6.76 4.68
N PRO A 106 -13.33 -5.53 4.66
CA PRO A 106 -12.13 -5.21 5.42
C PRO A 106 -12.22 -5.49 6.92
N ALA A 107 -13.42 -5.48 7.52
CA ALA A 107 -13.62 -5.79 8.93
C ALA A 107 -13.12 -7.19 9.36
N HIS A 108 -12.88 -8.10 8.40
CA HIS A 108 -12.32 -9.43 8.67
C HIS A 108 -10.79 -9.50 8.53
N ALA A 109 -10.10 -8.37 8.50
CA ALA A 109 -8.64 -8.32 8.38
C ALA A 109 -7.92 -9.16 9.45
N SER A 110 -8.49 -9.28 10.66
CA SER A 110 -7.91 -10.10 11.74
C SER A 110 -7.83 -11.59 11.39
N THR A 111 -8.86 -12.14 10.74
CA THR A 111 -8.85 -13.53 10.26
C THR A 111 -7.90 -13.68 9.06
N SER A 112 -7.89 -12.71 8.15
CA SER A 112 -6.97 -12.72 7.00
C SER A 112 -5.50 -12.62 7.42
N VAL A 113 -5.14 -11.77 8.38
CA VAL A 113 -3.74 -11.68 8.85
C VAL A 113 -3.32 -12.97 9.57
N ALA A 114 -4.23 -13.65 10.28
CA ALA A 114 -3.97 -14.96 10.87
C ALA A 114 -3.69 -16.03 9.80
N ALA A 115 -4.36 -15.97 8.64
CA ALA A 115 -4.02 -16.80 7.50
C ALA A 115 -2.61 -16.48 6.97
N LEU A 116 -2.28 -15.20 6.80
CA LEU A 116 -0.97 -14.76 6.35
C LEU A 116 0.17 -15.21 7.29
N GLU A 117 -0.07 -15.22 8.60
CA GLU A 117 0.85 -15.73 9.63
C GLU A 117 1.18 -17.23 9.46
N ARG A 118 0.28 -18.00 8.85
CA ARG A 118 0.41 -19.45 8.64
C ARG A 118 0.89 -19.83 7.24
N ILE A 119 0.96 -18.86 6.31
CA ILE A 119 1.52 -19.07 4.98
C ILE A 119 3.03 -19.20 5.05
N ASP A 120 3.57 -20.30 4.52
CA ASP A 120 4.99 -20.55 4.34
C ASP A 120 5.44 -20.03 2.96
N PRO A 121 6.21 -18.93 2.88
CA PRO A 121 6.69 -18.39 1.61
C PRO A 121 7.65 -19.33 0.87
N SER A 122 8.16 -20.36 1.54
CA SER A 122 9.01 -21.39 0.94
C SER A 122 8.24 -22.64 0.49
N ALA A 123 6.92 -22.70 0.70
CA ALA A 123 6.12 -23.79 0.15
C ALA A 123 6.10 -23.69 -1.39
N GLU A 124 6.17 -24.83 -2.07
CA GLU A 124 6.17 -24.90 -3.54
C GLU A 124 4.93 -24.22 -4.14
N MET A 125 3.76 -24.49 -3.55
CA MET A 125 2.49 -23.87 -3.90
C MET A 125 2.56 -22.34 -3.82
N VAL A 126 3.12 -21.80 -2.74
CA VAL A 126 3.17 -20.34 -2.52
C VAL A 126 4.14 -19.68 -3.50
N ARG A 127 5.28 -20.33 -3.80
CA ARG A 127 6.21 -19.82 -4.83
C ARG A 127 5.59 -19.80 -6.22
N ALA A 128 4.80 -20.81 -6.56
CA ALA A 128 4.14 -20.88 -7.85
C ALA A 128 3.05 -19.81 -8.02
N PHE A 129 2.42 -19.40 -6.92
CA PHE A 129 1.37 -18.38 -6.87
C PHE A 129 1.80 -17.13 -6.10
N TRP A 130 3.06 -16.71 -6.32
CA TRP A 130 3.62 -15.57 -5.58
C TRP A 130 2.93 -14.24 -5.92
N GLN A 131 2.37 -14.13 -7.13
CA GLN A 131 1.55 -12.98 -7.55
C GLN A 131 0.28 -12.86 -6.71
N GLU A 132 -0.38 -13.97 -6.42
CA GLU A 132 -1.59 -14.05 -5.59
C GLU A 132 -1.26 -13.67 -4.15
N LEU A 133 -0.13 -14.15 -3.62
CA LEU A 133 0.37 -13.73 -2.30
C LEU A 133 0.63 -12.21 -2.25
N PHE A 134 1.25 -11.66 -3.29
CA PHE A 134 1.44 -10.22 -3.41
C PHE A 134 0.11 -9.46 -3.43
N HIS A 135 -0.87 -9.92 -4.20
CA HIS A 135 -2.19 -9.31 -4.22
C HIS A 135 -2.90 -9.37 -2.88
N PHE A 136 -2.74 -10.47 -2.16
CA PHE A 136 -3.26 -10.64 -0.81
C PHE A 136 -2.65 -9.63 0.16
N VAL A 137 -1.32 -9.59 0.23
CA VAL A 137 -0.57 -8.71 1.13
C VAL A 137 -0.87 -7.24 0.83
N MET A 138 -0.93 -6.85 -0.45
CA MET A 138 -1.28 -5.48 -0.83
C MET A 138 -2.70 -5.10 -0.41
N LYS A 139 -3.67 -6.02 -0.54
CA LYS A 139 -5.06 -5.75 -0.15
C LYS A 139 -5.23 -5.66 1.36
N LEU A 140 -4.54 -6.53 2.10
CA LEU A 140 -4.51 -6.49 3.56
C LEU A 140 -3.87 -5.20 4.07
N GLY A 141 -2.71 -4.82 3.55
CA GLY A 141 -2.06 -3.54 3.92
C GLY A 141 -2.94 -2.33 3.61
N ALA A 142 -3.64 -2.33 2.47
CA ALA A 142 -4.56 -1.25 2.09
C ALA A 142 -5.79 -1.13 3.00
N SER A 143 -6.12 -2.16 3.79
CA SER A 143 -7.23 -2.11 4.76
C SER A 143 -6.94 -1.17 5.94
N GLY A 144 -5.66 -0.96 6.28
CA GLY A 144 -5.23 -0.20 7.45
C GLY A 144 -5.57 -0.85 8.79
N GLN A 145 -6.00 -2.12 8.79
CA GLN A 145 -6.28 -2.90 10.00
C GLN A 145 -5.13 -3.86 10.31
N GLU A 146 -4.98 -4.23 11.59
CA GLU A 146 -3.95 -5.18 12.05
C GLU A 146 -2.52 -4.78 11.64
N THR A 147 -2.25 -3.48 11.50
CA THR A 147 -1.05 -2.94 10.84
C THR A 147 0.26 -3.50 11.41
N GLU A 148 0.36 -3.66 12.74
CA GLU A 148 1.55 -4.24 13.37
C GLU A 148 1.79 -5.69 12.95
N ARG A 149 0.74 -6.54 13.02
CA ARG A 149 0.82 -7.95 12.59
C ARG A 149 1.07 -8.05 11.10
N TYR A 150 0.45 -7.19 10.30
CA TYR A 150 0.69 -7.07 8.87
C TYR A 150 2.16 -6.78 8.56
N LEU A 151 2.75 -5.76 9.18
CA LEU A 151 4.14 -5.37 8.94
C LEU A 151 5.12 -6.48 9.34
N ALA A 152 4.86 -7.19 10.45
CA ALA A 152 5.64 -8.37 10.82
C ALA A 152 5.59 -9.47 9.73
N GLN A 153 4.47 -9.64 9.03
CA GLN A 153 4.39 -10.56 7.89
C GLN A 153 5.11 -10.04 6.65
N VAL A 154 5.10 -8.72 6.39
CA VAL A 154 5.90 -8.13 5.31
C VAL A 154 7.38 -8.40 5.53
N ASP A 155 7.87 -8.18 6.76
CA ASP A 155 9.25 -8.48 7.13
C ASP A 155 9.58 -9.95 6.86
N ARG A 156 8.73 -10.88 7.32
CA ARG A 156 8.96 -12.33 7.19
C ARG A 156 8.96 -12.80 5.74
N ILE A 157 8.05 -12.28 4.92
CA ILE A 157 7.77 -12.79 3.58
C ILE A 157 8.68 -12.15 2.53
N TYR A 158 8.86 -10.82 2.58
CA TYR A 158 9.49 -10.06 1.50
C TYR A 158 10.91 -9.61 1.81
N LEU A 159 11.23 -9.28 3.06
CA LEU A 159 12.54 -8.73 3.40
C LEU A 159 13.70 -9.69 3.08
N PRO A 160 13.65 -10.98 3.47
CA PRO A 160 14.71 -11.94 3.11
C PRO A 160 14.59 -12.44 1.67
N ASN A 161 13.50 -12.14 0.98
CA ASN A 161 13.14 -12.75 -0.29
C ASN A 161 13.62 -11.92 -1.48
N LYS A 162 14.00 -12.61 -2.55
CA LYS A 162 14.52 -12.07 -3.81
C LYS A 162 13.66 -12.44 -5.03
N THR A 163 12.43 -12.90 -4.80
CA THR A 163 11.48 -13.23 -5.86
C THR A 163 11.07 -11.98 -6.63
N GLU A 164 11.09 -12.09 -7.95
CA GLU A 164 10.54 -11.13 -8.88
C GLU A 164 9.14 -11.57 -9.31
N ILE A 165 8.26 -10.61 -9.64
CA ILE A 165 6.92 -10.91 -10.18
C ILE A 165 6.78 -10.25 -11.53
N ASN A 166 6.39 -11.05 -12.52
CA ASN A 166 6.10 -10.57 -13.87
C ASN A 166 4.68 -10.97 -14.26
N PHE A 167 3.83 -10.00 -14.60
CA PHE A 167 2.44 -10.27 -14.98
C PHE A 167 1.90 -9.24 -15.96
N PHE A 168 0.91 -9.64 -16.75
CA PHE A 168 0.27 -8.75 -17.71
C PHE A 168 -0.94 -8.05 -17.06
N ALA A 169 -0.85 -6.73 -16.94
CA ALA A 169 -1.96 -5.86 -16.54
C ALA A 169 -2.24 -4.90 -17.69
N ALA A 170 -3.17 -5.30 -18.58
CA ALA A 170 -3.40 -4.61 -19.84
C ALA A 170 -3.50 -3.08 -19.69
N PRO A 171 -2.79 -2.28 -20.52
CA PRO A 171 -1.97 -2.70 -21.68
C PRO A 171 -0.49 -3.00 -21.35
N HIS A 172 -0.10 -3.09 -20.08
CA HIS A 172 1.29 -3.13 -19.65
C HIS A 172 1.75 -4.51 -19.18
N LEU A 173 3.02 -4.82 -19.45
CA LEU A 173 3.74 -5.84 -18.71
C LEU A 173 4.28 -5.20 -17.42
N VAL A 174 3.88 -5.75 -16.28
CA VAL A 174 4.35 -5.35 -14.95
C VAL A 174 5.50 -6.28 -14.58
N ASN A 175 6.62 -5.70 -14.19
CA ASN A 175 7.81 -6.42 -13.75
C ASN A 175 8.27 -5.76 -12.45
N PHE A 176 8.10 -6.45 -11.33
CA PHE A 176 8.50 -5.97 -10.03
C PHE A 176 9.74 -6.70 -9.55
N THR A 177 10.78 -5.93 -9.28
CA THR A 177 11.96 -6.38 -8.56
C THR A 177 11.63 -6.62 -7.08
N PRO A 178 12.50 -7.30 -6.32
CA PRO A 178 12.26 -7.50 -4.89
C PRO A 178 12.13 -6.17 -4.11
N ASP A 179 12.83 -5.12 -4.54
CA ASP A 179 12.77 -3.79 -3.91
C ASP A 179 11.47 -3.05 -4.27
N ASP A 180 10.92 -3.28 -5.47
CA ASP A 180 9.61 -2.76 -5.87
C ASP A 180 8.50 -3.39 -5.01
N LEU A 181 8.56 -4.70 -4.78
CA LEU A 181 7.60 -5.40 -3.94
C LEU A 181 7.61 -4.85 -2.51
N LEU A 182 8.80 -4.71 -1.90
CA LEU A 182 8.93 -4.11 -0.57
C LEU A 182 8.42 -2.67 -0.52
N SER A 183 8.74 -1.89 -1.54
CA SER A 183 8.29 -0.51 -1.65
C SER A 183 6.77 -0.42 -1.67
N LEU A 184 6.11 -1.31 -2.42
CA LEU A 184 4.65 -1.40 -2.50
C LEU A 184 4.03 -1.90 -1.19
N THR A 185 4.55 -2.98 -0.60
CA THR A 185 3.98 -3.60 0.61
C THR A 185 4.18 -2.74 1.86
N TYR A 186 5.32 -2.08 2.02
CA TYR A 186 5.45 -1.09 3.11
C TYR A 186 4.69 0.19 2.78
N GLY A 187 4.78 0.68 1.54
CA GLY A 187 4.16 1.93 1.13
C GLY A 187 2.64 1.93 1.30
N VAL A 188 1.96 0.80 1.07
CA VAL A 188 0.50 0.70 1.22
C VAL A 188 0.04 0.81 2.67
N ALA A 189 0.91 0.50 3.65
CA ALA A 189 0.65 0.67 5.08
C ALA A 189 0.94 2.10 5.59
N GLY A 190 1.48 2.98 4.73
CA GLY A 190 1.62 4.41 5.00
C GLY A 190 2.52 4.74 6.20
N GLU A 191 2.13 5.73 7.00
CA GLU A 191 2.97 6.28 8.09
C GLU A 191 3.37 5.24 9.13
N SER A 192 2.52 4.24 9.41
CA SER A 192 2.85 3.15 10.34
C SER A 192 4.03 2.31 9.86
N ALA A 193 4.16 2.10 8.54
CA ALA A 193 5.33 1.44 7.98
C ALA A 193 6.59 2.28 8.15
N GLY A 194 6.51 3.60 8.05
CA GLY A 194 7.64 4.50 8.29
C GLY A 194 8.17 4.39 9.72
N GLU A 195 7.28 4.30 10.71
CA GLU A 195 7.63 4.08 12.11
C GLU A 195 8.30 2.72 12.34
N HIS A 196 7.71 1.67 11.78
CA HIS A 196 8.24 0.31 11.83
C HIS A 196 9.62 0.19 11.20
N LEU A 197 9.81 0.76 10.00
CA LEU A 197 11.08 0.76 9.29
C LEU A 197 12.17 1.55 10.02
N CYS A 198 11.84 2.66 10.69
CA CYS A 198 12.80 3.36 11.55
C CYS A 198 13.27 2.45 12.71
N ALA A 199 12.35 1.71 13.34
CA ALA A 199 12.69 0.77 14.40
C ALA A 199 13.56 -0.41 13.91
N LEU A 200 13.31 -0.90 12.69
CA LEU A 200 14.14 -1.92 12.05
C LEU A 200 15.53 -1.38 11.65
N ALA A 201 15.59 -0.21 11.01
CA ALA A 201 16.84 0.40 10.55
C ALA A 201 17.80 0.76 11.70
N ALA A 202 17.27 1.03 12.89
CA ALA A 202 18.07 1.26 14.10
C ALA A 202 18.78 0.01 14.63
N LYS A 203 18.41 -1.19 14.16
CA LYS A 203 19.00 -2.47 14.58
C LYS A 203 20.00 -2.95 13.52
N PRO A 204 21.26 -3.25 13.89
CA PRO A 204 22.21 -3.87 12.98
C PRO A 204 21.70 -5.22 12.48
N GLY A 205 21.84 -5.49 11.18
CA GLY A 205 21.40 -6.74 10.57
C GLY A 205 21.74 -6.83 9.08
N PRO A 206 21.62 -8.02 8.47
CA PRO A 206 22.00 -8.26 7.07
C PRO A 206 21.19 -7.41 6.08
N ASP A 207 19.95 -7.05 6.43
CA ASP A 207 19.07 -6.26 5.56
C ASP A 207 19.07 -4.76 5.90
N GLN A 208 19.93 -4.30 6.81
CA GLN A 208 19.87 -2.93 7.34
C GLN A 208 20.00 -1.86 6.25
N VAL A 209 20.90 -2.05 5.27
CA VAL A 209 21.06 -1.15 4.12
C VAL A 209 19.79 -1.10 3.28
N ARG A 210 19.16 -2.26 3.04
CA ARG A 210 17.91 -2.38 2.28
C ARG A 210 16.76 -1.68 3.00
N ILE A 211 16.63 -1.89 4.30
CA ILE A 211 15.66 -1.20 5.17
C ILE A 211 15.89 0.32 5.14
N ALA A 212 17.14 0.78 5.23
CA ALA A 212 17.48 2.20 5.21
C ALA A 212 17.07 2.87 3.87
N ARG A 213 17.18 2.16 2.75
CA ARG A 213 16.70 2.66 1.44
C ARG A 213 15.17 2.82 1.40
N LEU A 214 14.43 1.90 2.04
CA LEU A 214 12.97 1.94 2.11
C LEU A 214 12.43 3.11 2.95
N LEU A 215 13.26 3.76 3.77
CA LEU A 215 12.88 5.00 4.47
C LEU A 215 12.46 6.11 3.49
N THR A 216 13.04 6.15 2.28
CA THR A 216 12.63 7.10 1.23
C THR A 216 11.21 6.86 0.72
N VAL A 217 10.70 5.64 0.90
CA VAL A 217 9.44 5.17 0.34
C VAL A 217 8.29 5.34 1.34
N ALA A 218 8.48 4.91 2.59
CA ALA A 218 7.39 4.85 3.58
C ALA A 218 7.39 6.02 4.57
N CYS A 219 8.53 6.66 4.84
CA CYS A 219 8.60 7.72 5.84
C CYS A 219 8.05 9.06 5.31
N THR A 220 7.72 9.93 6.26
CA THR A 220 7.38 11.34 6.06
C THR A 220 8.32 12.23 6.88
N GLU A 221 8.16 13.56 6.80
CA GLU A 221 8.97 14.47 7.60
C GLU A 221 8.79 14.29 9.11
N GLN A 222 7.70 13.67 9.57
CA GLN A 222 7.49 13.38 10.98
C GLN A 222 8.56 12.42 11.54
N GLN A 223 9.14 11.58 10.69
CA GLN A 223 10.19 10.63 11.06
C GLN A 223 11.61 11.22 10.92
N ALA A 224 11.76 12.49 10.51
CA ALA A 224 13.08 13.07 10.24
C ALA A 224 14.05 12.99 11.44
N GLU A 225 13.57 13.17 12.67
CA GLU A 225 14.40 13.06 13.87
C GLU A 225 14.86 11.63 14.14
N LYS A 226 14.00 10.63 13.92
CA LYS A 226 14.33 9.21 14.07
C LYS A 226 15.35 8.78 13.02
N ILE A 227 15.14 9.21 11.78
CA ILE A 227 16.08 8.97 10.67
C ILE A 227 17.43 9.64 10.97
N ALA A 228 17.43 10.86 11.52
CA ALA A 228 18.66 11.52 11.96
C ALA A 228 19.38 10.75 13.07
N ALA A 229 18.65 10.19 14.05
CA ALA A 229 19.24 9.36 15.09
C ALA A 229 19.91 8.09 14.52
N ILE A 230 19.30 7.45 13.51
CA ILE A 230 19.91 6.32 12.78
C ILE A 230 21.22 6.74 12.12
N LEU A 231 21.24 7.90 11.45
CA LEU A 231 22.45 8.45 10.83
C LEU A 231 23.58 8.68 11.84
N GLN A 232 23.27 9.19 13.03
CA GLN A 232 24.26 9.42 14.09
C GLN A 232 24.80 8.12 14.70
N ALA A 233 23.96 7.08 14.78
CA ALA A 233 24.30 5.83 15.44
C ALA A 233 25.04 4.84 14.52
N THR A 234 24.76 4.87 13.22
CA THR A 234 25.34 3.90 12.28
C THR A 234 26.84 4.07 12.10
N ARG A 235 27.54 2.95 11.91
CA ARG A 235 28.95 2.88 11.49
C ARG A 235 29.12 2.33 10.08
N ASP A 236 28.02 1.92 9.46
CA ASP A 236 27.97 1.44 8.10
C ASP A 236 27.73 2.61 7.14
N ASP A 237 28.66 2.82 6.21
CA ASP A 237 28.63 3.93 5.26
C ASP A 237 27.44 3.85 4.30
N ASP A 238 27.03 2.65 3.88
CA ASP A 238 25.92 2.46 2.95
C ASP A 238 24.57 2.74 3.65
N VAL A 239 24.44 2.35 4.92
CA VAL A 239 23.31 2.75 5.78
C VAL A 239 23.29 4.26 5.96
N ALA A 240 24.44 4.88 6.21
CA ALA A 240 24.55 6.33 6.39
C ALA A 240 24.15 7.09 5.11
N GLU A 241 24.66 6.69 3.94
CA GLU A 241 24.32 7.29 2.64
C GLU A 241 22.81 7.15 2.33
N ALA A 242 22.21 5.98 2.58
CA ALA A 242 20.78 5.77 2.43
C ALA A 242 19.95 6.65 3.37
N THR A 243 20.41 6.80 4.61
CA THR A 243 19.73 7.63 5.63
C THR A 243 19.83 9.12 5.30
N VAL A 244 20.99 9.59 4.82
CA VAL A 244 21.16 10.95 4.26
C VAL A 244 20.19 11.16 3.11
N THR A 245 20.09 10.20 2.19
CA THR A 245 19.17 10.27 1.05
C THR A 245 17.72 10.39 1.50
N ALA A 246 17.28 9.60 2.49
CA ALA A 246 15.97 9.73 3.10
C ALA A 246 15.75 11.14 3.67
N LEU A 247 16.63 11.64 4.55
CA LEU A 247 16.54 12.98 5.13
C LEU A 247 16.41 14.09 4.06
N MET A 248 17.15 13.95 2.96
CA MET A 248 17.13 14.89 1.85
C MET A 248 15.83 14.83 1.03
N LEU A 249 15.27 13.65 0.81
CA LEU A 249 14.11 13.46 -0.07
C LEU A 249 12.76 13.69 0.65
N ILE A 250 12.61 13.21 1.88
CA ILE A 250 11.31 13.21 2.60
C ILE A 250 11.31 14.07 3.87
N GLY A 251 12.49 14.43 4.40
CA GLY A 251 12.62 15.12 5.68
C GLY A 251 12.41 16.64 5.64
N GLY A 252 12.20 17.24 4.47
CA GLY A 252 11.98 18.68 4.32
C GLY A 252 13.14 19.55 4.84
N PRO A 253 12.84 20.74 5.37
CA PRO A 253 13.84 21.60 6.02
C PRO A 253 14.52 20.93 7.22
N SER A 254 13.77 20.20 8.05
CA SER A 254 14.31 19.53 9.25
C SER A 254 15.32 18.45 8.89
N GLY A 255 15.02 17.61 7.89
CA GLY A 255 15.94 16.56 7.43
C GLY A 255 17.25 17.12 6.88
N ARG A 256 17.18 18.19 6.08
CA ARG A 256 18.39 18.90 5.62
C ARG A 256 19.16 19.55 6.75
N GLY A 257 18.45 20.12 7.74
CA GLY A 257 19.04 20.62 8.98
C GLY A 257 19.84 19.54 9.70
N ALA A 258 19.27 18.33 9.83
CA ALA A 258 19.94 17.19 10.44
C ALA A 258 21.21 16.76 9.68
N VAL A 259 21.17 16.71 8.34
CA VAL A 259 22.36 16.41 7.52
C VAL A 259 23.44 17.47 7.72
N LEU A 260 23.09 18.76 7.79
CA LEU A 260 24.04 19.84 8.01
C LEU A 260 24.63 19.88 9.43
N ALA A 261 23.88 19.38 10.41
CA ALA A 261 24.27 19.29 11.82
C ALA A 261 25.08 18.03 12.14
N TYR A 262 25.19 17.07 11.20
CA TYR A 262 25.95 15.85 11.41
C TYR A 262 27.44 16.13 11.65
N ASP A 263 28.02 15.51 12.69
CA ASP A 263 29.43 15.66 13.03
C ASP A 263 30.31 14.77 12.13
N ALA A 264 30.75 15.36 11.02
CA ALA A 264 31.61 14.71 10.04
C ALA A 264 32.99 14.27 10.60
N SER A 265 33.39 14.73 11.79
CA SER A 265 34.62 14.28 12.44
C SER A 265 34.53 12.83 12.92
N THR A 266 33.32 12.38 13.27
CA THR A 266 33.03 11.00 13.69
C THR A 266 32.79 10.02 12.54
N ALA A 267 32.74 10.55 11.31
CA ALA A 267 32.52 9.77 10.09
C ALA A 267 33.79 9.05 9.62
N SER A 268 33.59 7.95 8.90
CA SER A 268 34.62 7.33 8.08
C SER A 268 35.14 8.33 7.01
N PRO A 269 36.33 8.11 6.43
CA PRO A 269 36.83 8.94 5.34
C PRO A 269 35.86 9.01 4.14
N ARG A 270 35.28 7.87 3.75
CA ARG A 270 34.33 7.78 2.63
C ARG A 270 33.08 8.63 2.90
N LEU A 271 32.43 8.42 4.04
CA LEU A 271 31.23 9.17 4.41
C LEU A 271 31.53 10.67 4.54
N ARG A 272 32.69 11.04 5.09
CA ARG A 272 33.13 12.43 5.18
C ARG A 272 33.28 13.09 3.81
N ASP A 273 33.89 12.40 2.86
CA ASP A 273 34.04 12.90 1.49
C ASP A 273 32.69 13.02 0.78
N TYR A 274 31.80 12.04 0.96
CA TYR A 274 30.43 12.10 0.47
C TYR A 274 29.68 13.32 1.04
N LEU A 275 29.66 13.49 2.37
CA LEU A 275 29.01 14.62 3.03
C LEU A 275 29.58 15.97 2.58
N LYS A 276 30.90 16.05 2.41
CA LYS A 276 31.58 17.24 1.86
C LYS A 276 31.11 17.55 0.44
N SER A 277 30.97 16.53 -0.41
CA SER A 277 30.54 16.69 -1.80
C SER A 277 29.11 17.26 -1.92
N ILE A 278 28.21 16.86 -1.03
CA ILE A 278 26.80 17.28 -1.09
C ILE A 278 26.51 18.56 -0.30
N ARG A 279 27.35 18.94 0.67
CA ARG A 279 27.07 20.04 1.62
C ARG A 279 26.69 21.36 0.95
N GLY A 280 27.34 21.69 -0.16
CA GLY A 280 27.03 22.89 -0.95
C GLY A 280 25.62 22.86 -1.53
N SER A 281 25.19 21.73 -2.05
CA SER A 281 23.85 21.52 -2.58
C SER A 281 22.80 21.53 -1.48
N VAL A 282 23.07 20.88 -0.33
CA VAL A 282 22.15 20.85 0.82
C VAL A 282 21.80 22.26 1.32
N LYS A 283 22.81 23.15 1.43
CA LYS A 283 22.62 24.53 1.91
C LYS A 283 21.83 25.43 0.96
N LYS A 284 21.78 25.10 -0.34
CA LYS A 284 21.16 25.95 -1.38
C LYS A 284 19.69 25.61 -1.62
N VAL A 285 19.14 24.64 -0.90
CA VAL A 285 17.73 24.25 -1.07
C VAL A 285 16.83 25.22 -0.30
N ASP A 286 16.05 25.97 -1.05
CA ASP A 286 15.01 26.87 -0.58
C ASP A 286 13.79 26.82 -1.53
N VAL A 287 12.81 27.70 -1.33
CA VAL A 287 11.63 27.81 -2.22
C VAL A 287 12.03 28.10 -3.68
N ALA A 288 13.07 28.92 -3.91
CA ALA A 288 13.52 29.29 -5.24
C ALA A 288 14.26 28.14 -5.96
N TYR A 289 14.94 27.27 -5.21
CA TYR A 289 15.48 26.00 -5.71
C TYR A 289 14.37 25.14 -6.30
N PHE A 290 13.30 24.86 -5.54
CA PHE A 290 12.21 24.02 -6.03
C PHE A 290 11.46 24.65 -7.20
N ASP A 291 11.31 25.97 -7.24
CA ASP A 291 10.75 26.66 -8.41
C ASP A 291 11.54 26.37 -9.69
N ARG A 292 12.89 26.37 -9.62
CA ARG A 292 13.75 26.04 -10.77
C ARG A 292 13.69 24.56 -11.13
N GLU A 293 13.79 23.68 -10.14
CA GLU A 293 13.75 22.23 -10.36
C GLU A 293 12.41 21.79 -10.98
N LEU A 294 11.28 22.22 -10.42
CA LEU A 294 9.96 21.87 -10.92
C LEU A 294 9.69 22.46 -12.31
N LYS A 295 10.27 23.63 -12.63
CA LYS A 295 10.18 24.22 -13.97
C LYS A 295 10.92 23.40 -15.02
N SER A 296 11.96 22.64 -14.63
CA SER A 296 12.69 21.77 -15.56
C SER A 296 11.87 20.55 -16.01
N ILE A 297 10.86 20.16 -15.23
CA ILE A 297 9.91 19.10 -15.57
C ILE A 297 8.86 19.67 -16.52
N HIS A 298 9.19 19.67 -17.82
CA HIS A 298 8.34 20.28 -18.83
C HIS A 298 7.07 19.45 -19.08
N ARG A 299 5.91 20.10 -18.90
CA ARG A 299 4.62 19.63 -19.44
C ARG A 299 3.97 20.78 -20.22
N PRO A 300 3.37 20.50 -21.40
CA PRO A 300 3.04 21.52 -22.39
C PRO A 300 1.86 22.43 -22.03
N LYS A 301 1.14 22.14 -20.93
CA LYS A 301 -0.06 22.86 -20.52
C LYS A 301 0.26 23.81 -19.37
N LYS A 302 -0.36 24.99 -19.35
CA LYS A 302 -0.42 25.85 -18.16
C LYS A 302 -1.79 25.69 -17.51
N MET A 303 -1.84 25.57 -16.19
CA MET A 303 -3.08 25.36 -15.43
C MET A 303 -3.44 26.56 -14.55
N SER A 304 -4.73 26.84 -14.43
CA SER A 304 -5.30 27.75 -13.43
C SER A 304 -5.41 27.07 -12.05
N ASP A 305 -5.58 27.84 -10.97
CA ASP A 305 -5.75 27.28 -9.60
C ASP A 305 -6.92 26.30 -9.51
N ARG A 306 -8.01 26.56 -10.24
CA ARG A 306 -9.17 25.66 -10.30
C ARG A 306 -8.82 24.34 -10.98
N GLU A 307 -8.10 24.39 -12.10
CA GLU A 307 -7.65 23.19 -12.80
C GLU A 307 -6.64 22.41 -11.95
N VAL A 308 -5.75 23.09 -11.24
CA VAL A 308 -4.81 22.45 -10.29
C VAL A 308 -5.59 21.69 -9.22
N GLN A 309 -6.59 22.31 -8.58
CA GLN A 309 -7.41 21.62 -7.58
C GLN A 309 -8.14 20.41 -8.17
N GLN A 310 -8.72 20.55 -9.37
CA GLN A 310 -9.40 19.44 -10.06
C GLN A 310 -8.45 18.29 -10.37
N ALA A 311 -7.21 18.57 -10.76
CA ALA A 311 -6.21 17.55 -11.01
C ALA A 311 -5.76 16.85 -9.72
N LEU A 312 -5.52 17.59 -8.63
CA LEU A 312 -5.21 16.99 -7.33
C LEU A 312 -6.36 16.09 -6.83
N ASP A 313 -7.61 16.54 -6.98
CA ASP A 313 -8.78 15.74 -6.63
C ASP A 313 -8.91 14.48 -7.51
N LEU A 314 -8.55 14.59 -8.79
CA LEU A 314 -8.52 13.45 -9.71
C LEU A 314 -7.44 12.45 -9.30
N MET A 315 -6.21 12.91 -9.06
CA MET A 315 -5.11 12.07 -8.57
C MET A 315 -5.51 11.32 -7.31
N GLU A 316 -6.15 11.99 -6.34
CA GLU A 316 -6.58 11.34 -5.11
C GLU A 316 -7.62 10.23 -5.37
N LYS A 317 -8.53 10.44 -6.33
CA LYS A 317 -9.53 9.43 -6.75
C LYS A 317 -8.95 8.29 -7.58
N THR A 318 -7.88 8.54 -8.35
CA THR A 318 -7.26 7.57 -9.26
C THR A 318 -6.03 6.89 -8.65
N ASN A 319 -5.90 6.90 -7.32
CA ASN A 319 -4.74 6.34 -6.60
C ASN A 319 -3.42 6.92 -7.09
N GLY A 320 -3.35 8.25 -7.22
CA GLY A 320 -2.17 9.03 -7.56
C GLY A 320 -1.69 8.92 -9.01
N ALA A 321 -2.53 8.44 -9.93
CA ALA A 321 -2.20 8.45 -11.34
C ALA A 321 -2.24 9.86 -11.94
N ASP A 322 -1.14 10.27 -12.59
CA ASP A 322 -1.03 11.55 -13.28
C ASP A 322 0.03 11.56 -14.40
N ASP A 323 -0.42 11.84 -15.63
CA ASP A 323 0.45 11.96 -16.81
C ASP A 323 0.59 13.39 -17.34
N SER A 324 -0.22 14.33 -16.84
CA SER A 324 -0.47 15.60 -17.53
C SER A 324 -0.38 16.85 -16.65
N THR A 325 -0.44 16.73 -15.33
CA THR A 325 -0.36 17.88 -14.42
C THR A 325 1.06 18.44 -14.35
N PRO A 326 1.34 19.69 -14.78
CA PRO A 326 2.65 20.31 -14.63
C PRO A 326 2.97 20.55 -13.15
N PRO A 327 4.03 19.96 -12.58
CA PRO A 327 4.34 20.10 -11.16
C PRO A 327 4.59 21.56 -10.75
N ILE A 328 5.16 22.36 -11.65
CA ILE A 328 5.41 23.79 -11.42
C ILE A 328 4.12 24.59 -11.21
N ASP A 329 3.04 24.23 -11.88
CA ASP A 329 1.76 24.94 -11.74
C ASP A 329 1.09 24.59 -10.40
N VAL A 330 1.20 23.34 -9.96
CA VAL A 330 0.78 22.95 -8.60
C VAL A 330 1.53 23.79 -7.57
N PHE A 331 2.85 23.87 -7.69
CA PHE A 331 3.69 24.61 -6.75
C PHE A 331 3.45 26.12 -6.75
N ARG A 332 3.21 26.72 -7.92
CA ARG A 332 2.94 28.17 -8.07
C ARG A 332 1.49 28.57 -7.83
N SER A 333 0.59 27.60 -7.68
CA SER A 333 -0.82 27.88 -7.38
C SER A 333 -0.98 28.73 -6.11
N LYS A 334 -2.07 29.49 -6.06
CA LYS A 334 -2.47 30.30 -4.89
C LYS A 334 -3.29 29.51 -3.87
N LEU A 335 -3.42 28.21 -4.06
CA LEU A 335 -4.07 27.32 -3.11
C LEU A 335 -3.33 27.34 -1.77
N ASP A 336 -4.04 27.08 -0.68
CA ASP A 336 -3.47 27.00 0.66
C ASP A 336 -2.37 25.92 0.70
N PRO A 337 -1.10 26.30 0.94
CA PRO A 337 0.01 25.36 0.86
C PRO A 337 -0.08 24.22 1.87
N PHE A 338 -0.70 24.44 3.05
CA PHE A 338 -0.87 23.38 4.04
C PHE A 338 -1.90 22.34 3.58
N LYS A 339 -2.99 22.79 2.93
CA LYS A 339 -4.00 21.89 2.37
C LYS A 339 -3.45 21.09 1.19
N VAL A 340 -2.69 21.74 0.30
CA VAL A 340 -2.05 21.06 -0.83
C VAL A 340 -1.02 20.05 -0.34
N LEU A 341 -0.18 20.40 0.65
CA LEU A 341 0.76 19.45 1.25
C LEU A 341 0.05 18.22 1.82
N ALA A 342 -1.02 18.42 2.59
CA ALA A 342 -1.81 17.33 3.15
C ALA A 342 -2.43 16.45 2.05
N GLN A 343 -2.93 17.05 0.96
CA GLN A 343 -3.49 16.33 -0.18
C GLN A 343 -2.44 15.52 -0.94
N LEU A 344 -1.27 16.11 -1.24
CA LEU A 344 -0.15 15.43 -1.89
C LEU A 344 0.33 14.21 -1.09
N LYS A 345 0.34 14.29 0.24
CA LYS A 345 0.66 13.13 1.10
C LYS A 345 -0.34 12.00 0.95
N ARG A 346 -1.65 12.31 0.89
CA ARG A 346 -2.69 11.29 0.65
C ARG A 346 -2.59 10.70 -0.75
N ILE A 347 -2.29 11.53 -1.76
CA ILE A 347 -2.02 11.10 -3.13
C ILE A 347 -0.85 10.11 -3.18
N ARG A 348 0.28 10.45 -2.55
CA ARG A 348 1.46 9.56 -2.44
C ARG A 348 1.10 8.24 -1.75
N ALA A 349 0.38 8.28 -0.63
CA ALA A 349 -0.05 7.08 0.08
C ALA A 349 -0.98 6.19 -0.78
N ALA A 350 -1.88 6.81 -1.54
CA ALA A 350 -2.77 6.10 -2.46
C ALA A 350 -2.01 5.51 -3.66
N ALA A 351 -0.92 6.15 -4.12
CA ALA A 351 -0.11 5.67 -5.25
C ALA A 351 0.39 4.24 -5.05
N PHE A 352 0.78 3.87 -3.82
CA PHE A 352 1.22 2.51 -3.50
C PHE A 352 0.12 1.45 -3.67
N ARG A 353 -1.16 1.83 -3.81
CA ARG A 353 -2.25 0.88 -4.11
C ARG A 353 -2.27 0.45 -5.58
N ARG A 354 -1.52 1.14 -6.45
CA ARG A 354 -1.40 0.77 -7.86
C ARG A 354 -0.45 -0.40 -8.02
N LYS A 355 -0.96 -1.47 -8.63
CA LYS A 355 -0.21 -2.70 -8.93
C LYS A 355 0.39 -2.64 -10.34
N ASN A 356 1.03 -1.53 -10.69
CA ASN A 356 1.69 -1.33 -11.98
C ASN A 356 2.97 -0.48 -11.82
N ASN A 357 3.81 -0.48 -12.86
CA ASN A 357 5.12 0.19 -12.82
C ASN A 357 5.02 1.73 -12.72
N HIS A 358 3.90 2.33 -13.15
CA HIS A 358 3.68 3.78 -13.11
C HIS A 358 3.71 4.38 -11.70
N VAL A 359 3.55 3.56 -10.66
CA VAL A 359 3.81 4.00 -9.29
C VAL A 359 5.22 4.57 -9.11
N PHE A 360 6.23 3.92 -9.67
CA PHE A 360 7.64 4.32 -9.51
C PHE A 360 8.04 5.48 -10.41
N GLU A 361 7.27 5.76 -11.46
CA GLU A 361 7.43 6.94 -12.31
C GLU A 361 6.86 8.20 -11.64
N ASP A 362 5.72 8.07 -10.95
CA ASP A 362 5.01 9.20 -10.34
C ASP A 362 5.54 9.56 -8.93
N LEU A 363 6.01 8.57 -8.16
CA LEU A 363 6.50 8.77 -6.79
C LEU A 363 7.62 9.81 -6.68
N PRO A 364 8.64 9.85 -7.56
CA PRO A 364 9.67 10.89 -7.53
C PRO A 364 9.10 12.30 -7.65
N VAL A 365 8.15 12.51 -8.58
CA VAL A 365 7.51 13.83 -8.78
C VAL A 365 6.66 14.22 -7.58
N ASN A 366 5.87 13.29 -7.05
CA ASN A 366 5.08 13.51 -5.84
C ASN A 366 5.95 13.82 -4.62
N ASN A 367 7.06 13.09 -4.42
CA ASN A 367 8.01 13.35 -3.34
C ASN A 367 8.68 14.72 -3.50
N LEU A 368 9.04 15.10 -4.73
CA LEU A 368 9.61 16.42 -5.02
C LEU A 368 8.62 17.54 -4.69
N LEU A 369 7.34 17.39 -5.07
CA LEU A 369 6.27 18.33 -4.73
C LEU A 369 6.04 18.41 -3.23
N ILE A 370 5.96 17.29 -2.52
CA ILE A 370 5.82 17.25 -1.06
C ILE A 370 6.96 18.03 -0.40
N ASN A 371 8.20 17.77 -0.80
CA ASN A 371 9.39 18.44 -0.26
C ASN A 371 9.35 19.96 -0.57
N ALA A 372 8.96 20.35 -1.78
CA ALA A 372 8.78 21.74 -2.16
C ALA A 372 7.72 22.44 -1.29
N PHE A 373 6.59 21.79 -1.03
CA PHE A 373 5.53 22.34 -0.19
C PHE A 373 5.91 22.40 1.29
N GLN A 374 6.71 21.48 1.81
CA GLN A 374 7.27 21.59 3.17
C GLN A 374 8.09 22.88 3.33
N TYR A 375 8.88 23.25 2.31
CA TYR A 375 9.61 24.53 2.28
C TYR A 375 8.68 25.74 2.14
N LYS A 376 7.66 25.67 1.28
CA LYS A 376 6.67 26.74 1.12
C LYS A 376 5.91 26.99 2.43
N CYS A 377 5.49 25.93 3.13
CA CYS A 377 4.84 26.00 4.45
C CYS A 377 5.76 26.58 5.52
N ALA A 378 7.04 26.17 5.56
CA ALA A 378 8.02 26.73 6.50
C ALA A 378 8.22 28.23 6.28
N ALA A 379 8.29 28.69 5.03
CA ALA A 379 8.42 30.11 4.69
C ALA A 379 7.18 30.95 5.07
N VAL A 380 5.99 30.35 5.14
CA VAL A 380 4.77 31.01 5.62
C VAL A 380 4.79 31.19 7.14
N LYS A 381 5.29 30.20 7.90
CA LYS A 381 5.35 30.28 9.39
C LYS A 381 6.31 31.33 9.93
N VAL A 382 7.27 31.78 9.11
CA VAL A 382 8.29 32.78 9.49
C VAL A 382 7.82 34.22 9.23
N LYS A 383 6.71 34.39 8.50
CA LYS A 383 6.07 35.69 8.24
C LYS A 383 4.90 35.88 9.17
#